data_AF-A0A150QB08-F1
#
_entry.id   AF-A0A150QB08-F1
#
_cell.length_a   1.000
_cell.length_b   1.000
_cell.length_c   1.000
_cell.angle_alpha   90.00
_cell.angle_beta   90.00
_cell.angle_gamma   90.00
#
_symmetry.space_group_name_H-M   'P 1'
#
loop_
_entity.id
_entity.type
_entity.pdbx_description
1 polymer ?
#
loop_
_entity_poly.entity_id
_entity_poly.type
_entity_poly.pdbx_seq_one_letter_code
_entity_poly.pdbx_strand_id
1 'polypeptide(L)'
;MTSSASPDGGARLSPEALSQLDRKYRTIAELRRARSAGEPIPGREVFRALAGEFPGALNELDNLPFDEIERRREALALALAGGPEERWMAWIHAYHALMRAALYVKIRVARRGELPGPEAAALAERAARHAGTPVDAAFVIAVKAPPDGRLNRLVLGHLAAAFGASPAEIRGTIFPRRPAQGG
;
A
#
# COMPACT_ATOMS: atom_id res chain seq x y z
N MET A 1 -19.00 22.62 -23.82
CA MET A 1 -18.00 22.79 -22.74
C MET A 1 -18.56 22.14 -21.48
N THR A 2 -18.46 20.82 -21.40
CA THR A 2 -18.91 20.03 -20.25
C THR A 2 -17.77 19.98 -19.25
N SER A 3 -17.94 20.69 -18.14
CA SER A 3 -17.11 20.60 -16.96
C SER A 3 -17.14 19.15 -16.46
N SER A 4 -16.04 18.43 -16.63
CA SER A 4 -15.85 17.11 -16.03
C SER A 4 -15.53 17.32 -14.56
N ALA A 5 -16.56 17.32 -13.73
CA ALA A 5 -16.42 17.25 -12.29
C ALA A 5 -15.56 16.02 -11.94
N SER A 6 -14.36 16.23 -11.40
CA SER A 6 -13.54 15.18 -10.82
C SER A 6 -14.29 14.60 -9.63
N PRO A 7 -14.76 13.33 -9.67
CA PRO A 7 -15.20 12.67 -8.47
C PRO A 7 -13.96 12.20 -7.70
N ASP A 8 -14.14 12.02 -6.40
CA ASP A 8 -13.24 11.32 -5.47
C ASP A 8 -12.20 12.20 -4.77
N GLY A 9 -12.61 12.70 -3.60
CA GLY A 9 -11.87 13.58 -2.70
C GLY A 9 -10.71 12.89 -1.99
N GLY A 10 -9.73 12.43 -2.76
CA GLY A 10 -8.37 12.21 -2.27
C GLY A 10 -7.56 13.49 -2.41
N ALA A 11 -6.95 13.97 -1.34
CA ALA A 11 -5.94 15.02 -1.45
C ALA A 11 -4.84 14.56 -2.42
N ARG A 12 -4.37 15.47 -3.29
CA ARG A 12 -3.22 15.22 -4.16
C ARG A 12 -2.05 14.72 -3.34
N LEU A 13 -1.35 13.71 -3.85
CA LEU A 13 -0.12 13.22 -3.23
C LEU A 13 0.97 14.27 -3.31
N SER A 14 1.88 14.26 -2.33
CA SER A 14 3.09 15.06 -2.41
C SER A 14 4.00 14.52 -3.53
N PRO A 15 4.85 15.38 -4.14
CA PRO A 15 5.86 14.92 -5.10
C PRO A 15 6.76 13.81 -4.54
N GLU A 16 7.04 13.85 -3.24
CA GLU A 16 7.80 12.81 -2.56
C GLU A 16 7.05 11.48 -2.52
N ALA A 17 5.75 11.48 -2.19
CA ALA A 17 4.93 10.27 -2.19
C ALA A 17 4.83 9.64 -3.59
N LEU A 18 4.66 10.47 -4.63
CA LEU A 18 4.68 10.01 -6.03
C LEU A 18 6.06 9.44 -6.40
N SER A 19 7.15 10.08 -6.00
CA SER A 19 8.52 9.60 -6.27
C SER A 19 8.82 8.26 -5.58
N GLN A 20 8.29 8.05 -4.37
CA GLN A 20 8.41 6.76 -3.68
C GLN A 20 7.64 5.66 -4.43
N LEU A 21 6.45 5.94 -4.94
CA LEU A 21 5.70 5.00 -5.77
C LEU A 21 6.42 4.71 -7.10
N ASP A 22 6.99 5.73 -7.76
CA ASP A 22 7.76 5.54 -8.98
C ASP A 22 8.95 4.61 -8.74
N ARG A 23 9.72 4.86 -7.67
CA ARG A 23 10.84 3.98 -7.27
C ARG A 23 10.36 2.55 -7.08
N LYS A 24 9.24 2.33 -6.37
CA LYS A 24 8.67 0.98 -6.18
C LYS A 24 8.43 0.28 -7.51
N TYR A 25 7.70 0.90 -8.45
CA TYR A 25 7.35 0.23 -9.69
C TYR A 25 8.54 0.08 -10.65
N ARG A 26 9.50 1.01 -10.62
CA ARG A 26 10.78 0.82 -11.32
C ARG A 26 11.51 -0.41 -10.81
N THR A 27 11.68 -0.56 -9.49
CA THR A 27 12.33 -1.74 -8.90
C THR A 27 11.59 -3.02 -9.24
N ILE A 28 10.25 -3.04 -9.18
CA ILE A 28 9.46 -4.21 -9.58
C ILE A 28 9.67 -4.54 -11.07
N ALA A 29 9.66 -3.55 -11.95
CA ALA A 29 9.85 -3.74 -13.38
C ALA A 29 11.26 -4.28 -13.70
N GLU A 30 12.29 -3.72 -13.07
CA GLU A 30 13.69 -4.17 -13.17
C GLU A 30 13.83 -5.64 -12.75
N LEU A 31 13.31 -6.01 -11.58
CA LEU A 31 13.34 -7.40 -11.09
C LEU A 31 12.63 -8.38 -12.03
N ARG A 32 11.52 -7.97 -12.64
CA ARG A 32 10.79 -8.82 -13.60
C ARG A 32 11.52 -8.96 -14.93
N ARG A 33 12.12 -7.88 -15.45
CA ARG A 33 12.94 -7.93 -16.66
C ARG A 33 14.14 -8.84 -16.49
N ALA A 34 14.88 -8.69 -15.39
CA ALA A 34 16.03 -9.54 -15.05
C ALA A 34 15.63 -11.03 -15.02
N ARG A 35 14.53 -11.36 -14.33
CA ARG A 35 13.98 -12.73 -14.30
C ARG A 35 13.62 -13.25 -15.71
N SER A 36 12.97 -12.43 -16.54
CA SER A 36 12.62 -12.80 -17.92
C SER A 36 13.83 -12.98 -18.82
N ALA A 37 14.93 -12.24 -18.58
CA ALA A 37 16.20 -12.37 -19.27
C ALA A 37 17.05 -13.56 -18.79
N GLY A 38 16.61 -14.28 -17.76
CA GLY A 38 17.36 -15.39 -17.18
C GLY A 38 18.53 -14.95 -16.30
N GLU A 39 18.53 -13.69 -15.84
CA GLU A 39 19.55 -13.19 -14.93
C GLU A 39 19.48 -13.88 -13.56
N PRO A 40 20.61 -13.93 -12.81
CA PRO A 40 20.63 -14.47 -11.45
C PRO A 40 19.61 -13.79 -10.52
N ILE A 41 18.96 -14.59 -9.68
CA ILE A 41 18.03 -14.07 -8.68
C ILE A 41 18.80 -13.19 -7.68
N PRO A 42 18.37 -11.94 -7.43
CA PRO A 42 19.01 -11.08 -6.43
C PRO A 42 19.02 -11.70 -5.02
N GLY A 43 19.91 -11.21 -4.16
CA GLY A 43 19.97 -11.68 -2.78
C GLY A 43 18.71 -11.32 -1.98
N ARG A 44 18.50 -12.04 -0.86
CA ARG A 44 17.31 -11.93 0.01
C ARG A 44 17.13 -10.53 0.58
N GLU A 45 18.21 -9.79 0.76
CA GLU A 45 18.24 -8.41 1.23
C GLU A 45 17.48 -7.45 0.31
N VAL A 46 17.53 -7.65 -1.00
CA VAL A 46 16.79 -6.82 -1.98
C VAL A 46 15.28 -6.97 -1.77
N PHE A 47 14.80 -8.21 -1.69
CA PHE A 47 13.38 -8.50 -1.44
C PHE A 47 12.93 -8.03 -0.06
N ARG A 48 13.78 -8.16 0.95
CA ARG A 48 13.49 -7.68 2.31
C ARG A 48 13.39 -6.16 2.36
N ALA A 49 14.28 -5.44 1.69
CA ALA A 49 14.24 -3.98 1.60
C ALA A 49 12.94 -3.53 0.90
N LEU A 50 12.62 -4.13 -0.26
CA LEU A 50 11.40 -3.83 -1.00
C LEU A 50 10.13 -4.08 -0.15
N ALA A 51 10.05 -5.22 0.54
CA ALA A 51 8.91 -5.55 1.39
C ALA A 51 8.79 -4.68 2.64
N GLY A 52 9.92 -4.25 3.21
CA GLY A 52 9.96 -3.37 4.37
C GLY A 52 9.48 -1.95 4.04
N GLU A 53 9.86 -1.45 2.87
CA GLU A 53 9.48 -0.12 2.41
C GLU A 53 8.04 -0.07 1.87
N PHE A 54 7.66 -1.10 1.10
CA PHE A 54 6.37 -1.21 0.42
C PHE A 54 5.68 -2.53 0.80
N PRO A 55 4.93 -2.58 1.91
CA PRO A 55 4.17 -3.76 2.30
C PRO A 55 3.26 -4.24 1.16
N GLY A 56 3.39 -5.50 0.76
CA GLY A 56 2.63 -6.07 -0.37
C GLY A 56 3.35 -6.05 -1.73
N ALA A 57 4.50 -5.37 -1.85
CA ALA A 57 5.24 -5.30 -3.10
C ALA A 57 5.70 -6.66 -3.64
N LEU A 58 6.00 -7.65 -2.77
CA LEU A 58 6.32 -9.00 -3.22
C LEU A 58 5.12 -9.70 -3.86
N ASN A 59 3.90 -9.48 -3.34
CA ASN A 59 2.69 -10.00 -3.96
C ASN A 59 2.46 -9.37 -5.34
N GLU A 60 2.75 -8.07 -5.51
CA GLU A 60 2.68 -7.41 -6.82
C GLU A 60 3.76 -7.91 -7.77
N LEU A 61 4.98 -8.13 -7.28
CA LEU A 61 6.07 -8.71 -8.07
C LEU A 61 5.68 -10.05 -8.68
N ASP A 62 4.99 -10.89 -7.90
CA ASP A 62 4.57 -12.23 -8.33
C ASP A 62 3.31 -12.23 -9.20
N ASN A 63 2.34 -11.34 -8.95
CA ASN A 63 0.98 -11.48 -9.48
C ASN A 63 0.49 -10.34 -10.37
N LEU A 64 1.09 -9.14 -10.29
CA LEU A 64 0.65 -8.01 -11.09
C LEU A 64 1.02 -8.26 -12.56
N PRO A 65 0.14 -8.02 -13.55
CA PRO A 65 0.52 -8.10 -14.96
C PRO A 65 1.66 -7.12 -15.31
N PHE A 66 2.52 -7.46 -16.28
CA PHE A 66 3.71 -6.64 -16.58
C PHE A 66 3.35 -5.34 -17.27
N ASP A 67 2.37 -5.40 -18.17
CA ASP A 67 1.68 -4.27 -18.79
C ASP A 67 1.07 -3.32 -17.75
N GLU A 68 0.45 -3.84 -16.69
CA GLU A 68 -0.07 -3.01 -15.60
C GLU A 68 1.05 -2.32 -14.79
N ILE A 69 2.21 -2.96 -14.62
CA ILE A 69 3.38 -2.31 -14.01
C ILE A 69 3.85 -1.14 -14.88
N GLU A 70 3.99 -1.35 -16.19
CA GLU A 70 4.42 -0.28 -17.10
C GLU A 70 3.40 0.86 -17.17
N ARG A 71 2.10 0.55 -17.25
CA ARG A 71 1.02 1.56 -17.21
C ARG A 71 1.06 2.41 -15.94
N ARG A 72 1.32 1.79 -14.78
CA ARG A 72 1.48 2.52 -13.51
C ARG A 72 2.72 3.41 -13.50
N ARG A 73 3.82 2.99 -14.13
CA ARG A 73 5.04 3.80 -14.27
C ARG A 73 4.80 5.03 -15.15
N GLU A 74 4.15 4.85 -16.30
CA GLU A 74 3.78 5.95 -17.19
C GLU A 74 2.87 6.96 -16.48
N ALA A 75 1.85 6.47 -15.78
CA ALA A 75 0.95 7.32 -15.01
C ALA A 75 1.68 8.11 -13.92
N LEU A 76 2.62 7.48 -13.20
CA LEU A 76 3.42 8.17 -12.18
C LEU A 76 4.36 9.21 -12.77
N ALA A 77 4.98 8.93 -13.92
CA ALA A 77 5.80 9.89 -14.63
C ALA A 77 4.99 11.13 -15.05
N LEU A 78 3.77 10.92 -15.56
CA LEU A 78 2.83 12.01 -15.88
C LEU A 78 2.45 12.82 -14.64
N ALA A 79 2.09 12.16 -13.54
CA ALA A 79 1.75 12.84 -12.29
C ALA A 79 2.92 13.65 -11.72
N LEU A 80 4.15 13.11 -11.76
CA LEU A 80 5.37 13.81 -11.36
C LEU A 80 5.67 15.03 -12.24
N ALA A 81 5.29 15.01 -13.51
CA ALA A 81 5.38 16.14 -14.42
C ALA A 81 4.24 17.18 -14.25
N GLY A 82 3.37 17.01 -13.24
CA GLY A 82 2.24 17.90 -12.98
C GLY A 82 0.94 17.52 -13.69
N GLY A 83 0.90 16.34 -14.33
CA GLY A 83 -0.29 15.75 -14.91
C GLY A 83 -1.30 15.24 -13.86
N PRO A 84 -2.41 14.63 -14.32
CA PRO A 84 -3.44 14.12 -13.42
C PRO A 84 -2.95 12.91 -12.61
N GLU A 85 -3.32 12.86 -11.33
CA GLU A 85 -3.17 11.68 -10.49
C GLU A 85 -4.34 10.71 -10.71
N GLU A 86 -4.04 9.43 -10.73
CA GLU A 86 -5.07 8.39 -10.75
C GLU A 86 -5.43 7.95 -9.31
N ARG A 87 -6.70 7.56 -9.09
CA ARG A 87 -7.22 7.15 -7.76
C ARG A 87 -6.37 6.10 -7.06
N TRP A 88 -5.84 5.13 -7.82
CA TRP A 88 -5.03 4.05 -7.25
C TRP A 88 -3.75 4.57 -6.57
N MET A 89 -3.21 5.72 -6.98
CA MET A 89 -1.98 6.28 -6.42
C MET A 89 -2.20 6.65 -4.95
N ALA A 90 -3.25 7.41 -4.66
CA ALA A 90 -3.63 7.76 -3.29
C ALA A 90 -3.95 6.50 -2.46
N TRP A 91 -4.67 5.54 -3.04
CA TRP A 91 -5.05 4.30 -2.35
C TRP A 91 -3.87 3.41 -2.01
N ILE A 92 -2.95 3.17 -2.94
CA ILE A 92 -1.78 2.32 -2.69
C ILE A 92 -0.80 3.01 -1.73
N HIS A 93 -0.67 4.35 -1.81
CA HIS A 93 0.14 5.11 -0.86
C HIS A 93 -0.38 4.97 0.57
N ALA A 94 -1.67 5.24 0.78
CA ALA A 94 -2.33 5.11 2.07
C ALA A 94 -2.30 3.65 2.57
N TYR A 95 -2.47 2.67 1.67
CA TYR A 95 -2.35 1.25 2.00
C TYR A 95 -0.96 0.92 2.57
N HIS A 96 0.12 1.36 1.92
CA HIS A 96 1.47 1.11 2.43
C HIS A 96 1.67 1.75 3.81
N ALA A 97 1.24 3.00 3.99
CA ALA A 97 1.39 3.69 5.26
C ALA A 97 0.63 2.99 6.40
N LEU A 98 -0.65 2.67 6.19
CA LEU A 98 -1.45 1.95 7.18
C LEU A 98 -0.90 0.55 7.46
N MET A 99 -0.37 -0.14 6.45
CA MET A 99 0.27 -1.44 6.68
C MET A 99 1.55 -1.33 7.50
N ARG A 100 2.39 -0.31 7.27
CA ARG A 100 3.57 -0.06 8.11
C ARG A 100 3.16 0.23 9.55
N ALA A 101 2.12 1.04 9.77
CA ALA A 101 1.59 1.29 11.10
C ALA A 101 1.11 0.00 11.79
N ALA A 102 0.32 -0.81 11.08
CA ALA A 102 -0.19 -2.08 11.60
C ALA A 102 0.93 -3.08 11.92
N LEU A 103 1.94 -3.22 11.07
CA LEU A 103 3.09 -4.10 11.32
C LEU A 103 3.92 -3.62 12.51
N TYR A 104 4.15 -2.30 12.61
CA TYR A 104 4.83 -1.68 13.74
C TYR A 104 4.12 -1.99 15.06
N VAL A 105 2.80 -1.86 15.09
CA VAL A 105 1.97 -2.18 16.26
C VAL A 105 1.99 -3.68 16.52
N LYS A 106 1.77 -4.53 15.50
CA LYS A 106 1.64 -5.98 15.65
C LYS A 106 2.83 -6.59 16.38
N ILE A 107 4.04 -6.23 16.00
CA ILE A 107 5.28 -6.74 16.61
C ILE A 107 5.33 -6.40 18.12
N ARG A 108 4.77 -5.26 18.53
CA ARG A 108 4.82 -4.75 19.92
C ARG A 108 3.70 -5.28 20.81
N VAL A 109 2.58 -5.69 20.22
CA VAL A 109 1.39 -6.18 20.96
C VAL A 109 1.20 -7.68 20.91
N ALA A 110 1.94 -8.40 20.06
CA ALA A 110 1.75 -9.83 19.78
C ALA A 110 1.81 -10.73 21.03
N ARG A 111 2.68 -10.41 22.00
CA ARG A 111 2.87 -11.19 23.23
C ARG A 111 2.27 -10.54 24.48
N ARG A 112 1.59 -9.40 24.34
CA ARG A 112 1.00 -8.69 25.48
C ARG A 112 -0.35 -9.33 25.82
N GLY A 113 -0.76 -9.24 27.09
CA GLY A 113 -2.14 -9.47 27.52
C GLY A 113 -3.05 -8.32 27.09
N GLU A 114 -3.94 -7.88 27.97
CA GLU A 114 -4.73 -6.67 27.73
C GLU A 114 -3.84 -5.45 27.48
N LEU A 115 -4.33 -4.52 26.65
CA LEU A 115 -3.63 -3.27 26.33
C LEU A 115 -4.50 -2.11 26.81
N PRO A 116 -4.17 -1.49 27.96
CA PRO A 116 -4.93 -0.37 28.49
C PRO A 116 -5.03 0.80 27.52
N GLY A 117 -6.12 1.57 27.58
CA GLY A 117 -6.39 2.71 26.69
C GLY A 117 -5.24 3.72 26.57
N PRO A 118 -4.62 4.19 27.68
CA PRO A 118 -3.47 5.09 27.62
C PRO A 118 -2.25 4.49 26.92
N GLU A 119 -1.99 3.19 27.11
CA GLU A 119 -0.90 2.50 26.41
C GLU A 119 -1.19 2.35 24.91
N ALA A 120 -2.44 2.06 24.55
CA ALA A 120 -2.88 1.99 23.17
C ALA A 120 -2.74 3.34 22.46
N ALA A 121 -3.14 4.45 23.11
CA ALA A 121 -2.98 5.80 22.59
C ALA A 121 -1.50 6.17 22.39
N ALA A 122 -0.65 5.95 23.38
CA ALA A 122 0.79 6.21 23.27
C ALA A 122 1.46 5.35 22.19
N LEU A 123 0.98 4.11 21.98
CA LEU A 123 1.46 3.27 20.89
C LEU A 123 0.96 3.75 19.52
N ALA A 124 -0.27 4.26 19.44
CA ALA A 124 -0.84 4.84 18.22
C ALA A 124 -0.02 6.05 17.76
N GLU A 125 0.34 6.97 18.66
CA GLU A 125 1.18 8.13 18.35
C GLU A 125 2.56 7.72 17.79
N ARG A 126 3.19 6.70 18.39
CA ARG A 126 4.47 6.17 17.88
C ARG A 126 4.31 5.50 16.52
N ALA A 127 3.24 4.74 16.31
CA ALA A 127 2.95 4.10 15.03
C ALA A 127 2.66 5.14 13.94
N ALA A 128 1.92 6.20 14.27
CA ALA A 128 1.61 7.28 13.35
C ALA A 128 2.87 8.01 12.88
N ARG A 129 3.76 8.37 13.82
CA ARG A 129 5.07 8.95 13.50
C ARG A 129 5.94 8.02 12.66
N HIS A 130 5.97 6.73 12.98
CA HIS A 130 6.75 5.75 12.22
C HIS A 130 6.24 5.57 10.78
N ALA A 131 4.93 5.55 10.59
CA ALA A 131 4.33 5.23 9.31
C ALA A 131 4.09 6.45 8.40
N GLY A 132 4.07 7.65 8.99
CA GLY A 132 3.71 8.91 8.31
C GLY A 132 2.21 9.04 8.05
N THR A 133 1.35 8.36 8.82
CA THR A 133 -0.11 8.40 8.66
C THR A 133 -0.81 8.37 10.02
N PRO A 134 -1.89 9.14 10.23
CA PRO A 134 -2.59 9.13 11.50
C PRO A 134 -3.24 7.77 11.76
N VAL A 135 -3.07 7.28 12.99
CA VAL A 135 -3.78 6.11 13.54
C VAL A 135 -4.11 6.40 15.00
N ASP A 136 -5.17 5.78 15.52
CA ASP A 136 -5.66 6.01 16.88
C ASP A 136 -5.56 4.75 17.76
N ALA A 137 -6.01 4.87 19.01
CA ALA A 137 -6.03 3.76 19.95
C ALA A 137 -6.93 2.60 19.48
N ALA A 138 -8.04 2.90 18.79
CA ALA A 138 -8.94 1.89 18.26
C ALA A 138 -8.26 1.04 17.17
N PHE A 139 -7.49 1.67 16.28
CA PHE A 139 -6.65 0.99 15.31
C PHE A 139 -5.64 0.06 15.99
N VAL A 140 -4.98 0.52 17.06
CA VAL A 140 -4.01 -0.29 17.82
C VAL A 140 -4.66 -1.52 18.45
N ILE A 141 -5.84 -1.35 19.05
CA ILE A 141 -6.61 -2.46 19.63
C ILE A 141 -7.02 -3.44 18.54
N ALA A 142 -7.50 -2.94 17.40
CA ALA A 142 -7.90 -3.78 16.27
C ALA A 142 -6.71 -4.54 15.64
N VAL A 143 -5.50 -3.97 15.62
CA VAL A 143 -4.30 -4.70 15.15
C VAL A 143 -3.94 -5.88 16.05
N LYS A 144 -4.23 -5.79 17.36
CA LYS A 144 -4.00 -6.89 18.30
C LYS A 144 -4.91 -8.08 17.96
N ALA A 145 -6.19 -7.82 17.72
CA ALA A 145 -7.21 -8.79 17.36
C ALA A 145 -7.88 -8.43 16.01
N PRO A 146 -7.17 -8.63 14.88
CA PRO A 146 -7.66 -8.18 13.59
C PRO A 146 -8.87 -9.01 13.13
N PRO A 147 -9.80 -8.41 12.36
CA PRO A 147 -10.93 -9.13 11.77
C PRO A 147 -10.46 -10.38 11.03
N ASP A 148 -11.03 -11.53 11.40
CA ASP A 148 -10.70 -12.85 10.86
C ASP A 148 -9.21 -13.23 10.95
N GLY A 149 -8.48 -12.63 11.90
CA GLY A 149 -7.04 -12.82 12.06
C GLY A 149 -6.18 -12.14 10.98
N ARG A 150 -6.74 -11.28 10.11
CA ARG A 150 -6.04 -10.74 8.94
C ARG A 150 -5.90 -9.22 8.97
N LEU A 151 -4.66 -8.74 9.15
CA LEU A 151 -4.34 -7.29 9.10
C LEU A 151 -4.80 -6.61 7.81
N ASN A 152 -4.72 -7.31 6.68
CA ASN A 152 -5.14 -6.74 5.40
C ASN A 152 -6.63 -6.36 5.38
N ARG A 153 -7.51 -7.12 6.07
CA ARG A 153 -8.94 -6.77 6.18
C ARG A 153 -9.13 -5.49 6.98
N LEU A 154 -8.40 -5.35 8.10
CA LEU A 154 -8.41 -4.14 8.91
C LEU A 154 -7.99 -2.90 8.10
N VAL A 155 -6.88 -3.00 7.37
CA VAL A 155 -6.34 -1.88 6.58
C VAL A 155 -7.28 -1.51 5.43
N LEU A 156 -7.80 -2.49 4.69
CA LEU A 156 -8.77 -2.23 3.62
C LEU A 156 -10.06 -1.60 4.15
N GLY A 157 -10.51 -1.96 5.36
CA GLY A 157 -11.64 -1.30 6.02
C GLY A 157 -11.37 0.16 6.35
N HIS A 158 -10.17 0.49 6.84
CA HIS A 158 -9.78 1.89 7.09
C HIS A 158 -9.68 2.71 5.81
N LEU A 159 -9.12 2.13 4.74
CA LEU A 159 -9.07 2.79 3.43
C LEU A 159 -10.47 3.02 2.86
N ALA A 160 -11.36 2.03 2.98
CA ALA A 160 -12.74 2.13 2.53
C ALA A 160 -13.46 3.31 3.19
N ALA A 161 -13.33 3.44 4.51
CA ALA A 161 -13.87 4.58 5.24
C ALA A 161 -13.23 5.91 4.81
N ALA A 162 -11.91 5.95 4.61
CA ALA A 162 -11.18 7.17 4.26
C ALA A 162 -11.49 7.68 2.84
N PHE A 163 -11.71 6.77 1.89
CA PHE A 163 -11.88 7.11 0.47
C PHE A 163 -13.32 6.95 -0.05
N GLY A 164 -14.27 6.60 0.82
CA GLY A 164 -15.68 6.43 0.42
C GLY A 164 -15.91 5.33 -0.62
N ALA A 165 -15.04 4.31 -0.64
CA ALA A 165 -15.06 3.22 -1.61
C ALA A 165 -15.19 1.85 -0.91
N SER A 166 -15.65 0.82 -1.61
CA SER A 166 -15.76 -0.50 -0.97
C SER A 166 -14.37 -1.16 -0.78
N PRO A 167 -14.17 -2.01 0.24
CA PRO A 167 -12.92 -2.77 0.38
C PRO A 167 -12.59 -3.63 -0.86
N ALA A 168 -13.62 -4.12 -1.56
CA ALA A 168 -13.48 -4.93 -2.77
C ALA A 168 -13.00 -4.09 -3.96
N GLU A 169 -13.56 -2.90 -4.15
CA GLU A 169 -13.15 -1.92 -5.16
C GLU A 169 -11.69 -1.51 -4.95
N ILE A 170 -11.35 -1.04 -3.74
CA ILE A 170 -9.98 -0.63 -3.42
C ILE A 170 -9.00 -1.78 -3.71
N ARG A 171 -9.31 -2.99 -3.22
CA ARG A 171 -8.48 -4.16 -3.45
C ARG A 171 -8.34 -4.50 -4.93
N GLY A 172 -9.43 -4.47 -5.69
CA GLY A 172 -9.43 -4.77 -7.12
C GLY A 172 -8.60 -3.76 -7.92
N THR A 173 -8.63 -2.49 -7.53
CA THR A 173 -7.86 -1.42 -8.15
C THR A 173 -6.38 -1.49 -7.81
N ILE A 174 -6.00 -1.68 -6.54
CA ILE A 174 -4.58 -1.65 -6.14
C ILE A 174 -3.87 -2.99 -6.38
N PHE A 175 -4.60 -4.12 -6.30
CA PHE A 175 -4.09 -5.48 -6.54
C PHE A 175 -4.94 -6.21 -7.59
N PRO A 176 -4.97 -5.74 -8.86
CA PRO A 176 -5.72 -6.41 -9.89
C PRO A 176 -5.13 -7.81 -10.12
N ARG A 177 -6.02 -8.79 -10.18
CA ARG A 177 -5.61 -10.17 -10.49
C ARG A 177 -5.27 -10.27 -11.96
N ARG A 178 -4.27 -11.08 -12.28
CA ARG A 178 -4.06 -11.55 -13.64
C ARG A 178 -5.37 -12.23 -14.12
N PRO A 179 -5.89 -11.88 -15.31
CA PRO A 179 -6.98 -12.66 -15.89
C PRO A 179 -6.57 -14.13 -15.92
N ALA A 180 -7.49 -15.04 -15.56
CA ALA A 180 -7.26 -16.46 -15.80
C ALA A 180 -6.98 -16.58 -17.30
N GLN A 181 -5.80 -17.09 -17.67
CA GLN A 181 -5.56 -17.48 -19.05
C GLN A 181 -6.61 -18.56 -19.33
N GLY A 182 -7.61 -18.23 -20.15
CA GLY A 182 -8.58 -19.20 -20.61
C GLY A 182 -7.83 -20.34 -21.27
N GLY A 183 -8.00 -21.54 -20.73
CA GLY A 183 -7.66 -22.78 -21.42
C GLY A 183 -8.67 -23.08 -22.51
#